data_AF-A0A7U9XHQ6-F1
#
_entry.id   AF-A0A7U9XHQ6-F1
#
_cell.length_a   1.000
_cell.length_b   1.000
_cell.length_c   1.000
_cell.angle_alpha   90.00
_cell.angle_beta   90.00
_cell.angle_gamma   90.00
#
_symmetry.space_group_name_H-M   'P 1'
#
loop_
_entity.id
_entity.type
_entity.pdbx_description
1 polymer ?
#
loop_
_entity_poly.entity_id
_entity_poly.type
_entity_poly.pdbx_seq_one_letter_code
_entity_poly.pdbx_strand_id
1 'polypeptide(L)'
;MTTKQKKLAMLIIGLLVSTAGNITKAMHIVDSKFLYLCLTLLQYGGALAFIFGVNYFGTTYQYEKYPRESLQTVIDLNDERTRSIHNLAKAKAFDIIIYVLIILPFLLLEIKAGVSAIVLTGAAPVILGISYAYFLSKYSKEM
;
A
#
# COMPACT_ATOMS: atom_id res chain seq x y z
N MET A 1 -23.30 -15.57 -5.57
CA MET A 1 -22.51 -14.37 -5.92
C MET A 1 -21.22 -14.81 -6.62
N THR A 2 -21.00 -14.41 -7.86
CA THR A 2 -19.78 -14.77 -8.62
C THR A 2 -18.53 -14.10 -8.03
N THR A 3 -17.33 -14.62 -8.32
CA THR A 3 -16.06 -14.05 -7.82
C THR A 3 -15.94 -12.56 -8.18
N LYS A 4 -16.28 -12.21 -9.42
CA LYS A 4 -16.35 -10.81 -9.89
C LYS A 4 -17.30 -9.96 -9.05
N GLN A 5 -18.51 -10.44 -8.76
CA GLN A 5 -19.48 -9.71 -7.94
C GLN A 5 -18.98 -9.50 -6.51
N LYS A 6 -18.34 -10.52 -5.90
CA LYS A 6 -17.74 -10.39 -4.55
C LYS A 6 -16.63 -9.32 -4.52
N LYS A 7 -15.76 -9.30 -5.54
CA LYS A 7 -14.66 -8.33 -5.63
C LYS A 7 -15.15 -6.91 -5.94
N LEU A 8 -16.20 -6.78 -6.74
CA LEU A 8 -16.89 -5.51 -6.95
C LEU A 8 -17.51 -4.99 -5.66
N ALA A 9 -18.15 -5.87 -4.87
CA ALA A 9 -18.69 -5.53 -3.57
C ALA A 9 -17.58 -5.10 -2.58
N MET A 10 -16.44 -5.81 -2.53
CA MET A 10 -15.29 -5.40 -1.72
C MET A 10 -14.77 -4.01 -2.11
N LEU A 11 -14.74 -3.69 -3.41
CA LEU A 11 -14.34 -2.37 -3.90
C LEU A 11 -15.33 -1.29 -3.42
N ILE A 12 -16.62 -1.44 -3.73
CA ILE A 12 -17.62 -0.40 -3.44
C ILE A 12 -17.83 -0.26 -1.92
N ILE A 13 -18.07 -1.37 -1.21
CA ILE A 13 -18.31 -1.37 0.23
C ILE A 13 -17.04 -0.96 0.98
N GLY A 14 -15.88 -1.44 0.56
CA GLY A 14 -14.60 -1.06 1.17
C GLY A 14 -14.35 0.44 1.12
N LEU A 15 -14.61 1.07 -0.04
CA LEU A 15 -14.52 2.52 -0.19
C LEU A 15 -15.50 3.24 0.74
N LEU A 16 -16.78 2.86 0.67
CA LEU A 16 -17.84 3.50 1.48
C LEU A 16 -17.58 3.39 2.98
N VAL A 17 -17.19 2.21 3.46
CA VAL A 17 -16.88 1.96 4.87
C VAL A 17 -15.65 2.77 5.30
N SER A 18 -14.61 2.84 4.45
CA SER A 18 -13.43 3.65 4.75
C SER A 18 -13.75 5.14 4.83
N THR A 19 -14.53 5.67 3.87
CA THR A 19 -14.92 7.08 3.86
C THR A 19 -15.85 7.41 5.03
N ALA A 20 -16.85 6.56 5.31
CA ALA A 20 -17.78 6.77 6.41
C ALA A 20 -17.06 6.72 7.77
N GLY A 21 -16.15 5.75 7.97
CA GLY A 21 -15.35 5.66 9.18
C GLY A 21 -14.46 6.89 9.40
N ASN A 22 -13.95 7.49 8.32
CA ASN A 22 -13.15 8.71 8.41
C ASN A 22 -14.02 9.93 8.75
N ILE A 23 -15.15 10.13 8.06
CA ILE A 23 -16.08 11.24 8.28
C ILE A 23 -16.61 11.23 9.71
N THR A 24 -17.07 10.07 10.21
CA THR A 24 -17.59 9.94 11.58
C THR A 24 -16.54 10.31 12.64
N LYS A 25 -15.27 9.99 12.39
CA LYS A 25 -14.17 10.39 13.29
C LYS A 25 -13.88 11.89 13.20
N ALA A 26 -13.89 12.47 12.00
CA ALA A 26 -13.68 13.90 11.79
C ALA A 26 -14.78 14.76 12.44
N MET A 27 -16.01 14.25 12.51
CA MET A 27 -17.14 14.94 13.15
C MET A 27 -17.14 14.84 14.68
N HIS A 28 -16.17 14.13 15.30
CA HIS A 28 -16.08 13.94 16.76
C HIS A 28 -17.38 13.42 17.41
N ILE A 29 -18.18 12.63 16.70
CA ILE A 29 -19.48 12.10 17.18
C ILE A 29 -19.29 11.12 18.36
N VAL A 30 -18.10 10.54 18.49
CA VAL A 30 -17.81 9.44 19.40
C VAL A 30 -16.65 9.79 20.33
N ASP A 31 -16.97 10.03 21.61
CA ASP A 31 -15.98 10.36 22.66
C ASP A 31 -15.38 9.13 23.36
N SER A 32 -16.01 7.97 23.24
CA SER A 32 -15.48 6.73 23.85
C SER A 32 -14.25 6.22 23.10
N LYS A 33 -13.13 6.08 23.82
CA LYS A 33 -11.88 5.50 23.30
C LYS A 33 -12.08 4.13 22.65
N PHE A 34 -12.95 3.30 23.21
CA PHE A 34 -13.24 1.96 22.68
C PHE A 34 -13.95 2.04 21.32
N LEU A 35 -14.98 2.88 21.20
CA LEU A 35 -15.70 3.05 19.95
C LEU A 35 -14.82 3.71 18.88
N TYR A 36 -13.95 4.65 19.26
CA TYR A 36 -12.97 5.25 18.35
C TYR A 36 -11.98 4.23 17.78
N LEU A 37 -11.54 3.26 18.60
CA LEU A 37 -10.72 2.14 18.17
C LEU A 37 -11.48 1.27 17.15
N CYS A 38 -12.72 0.89 17.47
CA CYS A 38 -13.56 0.10 16.55
C CYS A 38 -13.77 0.80 15.20
N LEU A 39 -14.05 2.11 15.20
CA LEU A 39 -14.16 2.93 14.00
C LEU A 39 -12.87 2.97 13.19
N THR A 40 -11.72 3.04 13.86
CA THR A 40 -10.41 3.06 13.21
C THR A 40 -10.10 1.70 12.57
N LEU A 41 -10.39 0.60 13.24
CA LEU A 41 -10.26 -0.75 12.67
C LEU A 41 -11.21 -0.95 11.47
N LEU A 42 -12.45 -0.47 11.58
CA LEU A 42 -13.42 -0.54 10.49
C LEU A 42 -12.96 0.27 9.27
N GLN A 43 -12.43 1.48 9.47
CA GLN A 43 -11.90 2.32 8.39
C GLN A 43 -10.77 1.62 7.63
N TYR A 44 -9.77 1.10 8.35
CA TYR A 44 -8.62 0.43 7.74
C TYR A 44 -9.01 -0.92 7.13
N GLY A 45 -9.95 -1.65 7.75
CA GLY A 45 -10.54 -2.85 7.16
C GLY A 45 -11.26 -2.58 5.83
N GLY A 46 -12.02 -1.47 5.77
CA GLY A 46 -12.65 -1.00 4.54
C GLY A 46 -11.62 -0.62 3.46
N ALA A 47 -10.56 0.12 3.85
CA ALA A 47 -9.49 0.49 2.93
C ALA A 47 -8.76 -0.74 2.35
N LEU A 48 -8.48 -1.74 3.17
CA LEU A 48 -7.88 -3.00 2.72
C LEU A 48 -8.81 -3.74 1.74
N ALA A 49 -10.09 -3.87 2.06
CA ALA A 49 -11.08 -4.49 1.17
C ALA A 49 -11.16 -3.77 -0.18
N PHE A 50 -11.10 -2.44 -0.18
CA PHE A 50 -11.04 -1.63 -1.40
C PHE A 50 -9.80 -1.96 -2.23
N ILE A 51 -8.60 -1.95 -1.63
CA ILE A 51 -7.33 -2.26 -2.31
C ILE A 51 -7.35 -3.67 -2.89
N PHE A 52 -7.87 -4.67 -2.16
CA PHE A 52 -8.03 -6.03 -2.68
C PHE A 52 -8.98 -6.10 -3.88
N GLY A 53 -10.04 -5.28 -3.90
CA GLY A 53 -10.94 -5.13 -5.04
C GLY A 53 -10.21 -4.54 -6.25
N VAL A 54 -9.49 -3.43 -6.06
CA VAL A 54 -8.69 -2.77 -7.11
C VAL A 54 -7.66 -3.73 -7.69
N ASN A 55 -6.92 -4.45 -6.84
CA ASN A 55 -5.91 -5.40 -7.28
C ASN A 55 -6.51 -6.52 -8.16
N TYR A 56 -7.67 -7.08 -7.79
CA TYR A 56 -8.34 -8.09 -8.60
C TYR A 56 -8.69 -7.57 -10.00
N PHE A 57 -9.24 -6.36 -10.11
CA PHE A 57 -9.60 -5.79 -11.41
C PHE A 57 -8.40 -5.33 -12.23
N GLY A 58 -7.35 -4.82 -11.59
CA GLY A 58 -6.13 -4.40 -12.25
C GLY A 58 -5.23 -5.56 -12.69
N THR A 59 -5.41 -6.76 -12.13
CA THR A 59 -4.59 -7.93 -12.45
C THR A 59 -5.46 -9.10 -12.89
N THR A 60 -5.95 -9.91 -11.95
CA THR A 60 -6.59 -11.21 -12.19
C THR A 60 -7.72 -11.14 -13.21
N TYR A 61 -8.59 -10.13 -13.13
CA TYR A 61 -9.68 -9.96 -14.08
C TYR A 61 -9.18 -9.68 -15.50
N GLN A 62 -8.11 -8.89 -15.64
CA GLN A 62 -7.51 -8.58 -16.93
C GLN A 62 -6.91 -9.85 -17.57
N TYR A 63 -6.23 -10.68 -16.76
CA TYR A 63 -5.71 -11.98 -17.18
C TYR A 63 -6.83 -12.93 -17.65
N GLU A 64 -7.94 -13.00 -16.91
CA GLU A 64 -9.10 -13.84 -17.26
C GLU A 64 -9.81 -13.36 -18.53
N LYS A 65 -9.93 -12.04 -18.73
CA LYS A 65 -10.69 -11.44 -19.83
C LYS A 65 -9.90 -11.38 -21.14
N TYR A 66 -8.58 -11.16 -21.08
CA TYR A 66 -7.71 -10.98 -22.24
C TYR A 66 -6.54 -11.97 -22.23
N PRO A 67 -6.78 -13.28 -22.44
CA PRO A 67 -5.76 -14.31 -22.28
C PRO A 67 -4.58 -14.14 -23.25
N ARG A 68 -4.82 -13.73 -24.50
CA ARG A 68 -3.75 -13.54 -25.50
C ARG A 68 -2.80 -12.38 -25.15
N GLU A 69 -3.36 -11.23 -24.80
CA GLU A 69 -2.58 -10.06 -24.37
C GLU A 69 -1.78 -10.38 -23.10
N SER A 70 -2.39 -11.16 -22.21
CA SER A 70 -1.73 -11.55 -20.97
C SER A 70 -0.56 -12.51 -21.16
N LEU A 71 -0.65 -13.43 -22.13
CA LEU A 71 0.47 -14.31 -22.49
C LEU A 71 1.64 -13.49 -23.02
N GLN A 72 1.38 -12.51 -23.88
CA GLN A 72 2.41 -11.60 -24.37
C GLN A 72 3.04 -10.82 -23.20
N THR A 73 2.21 -10.35 -22.27
CA THR A 73 2.68 -9.64 -21.07
C THR A 73 3.62 -10.51 -20.22
N VAL A 74 3.31 -11.80 -20.05
CA VAL A 74 4.17 -12.73 -19.30
C VAL A 74 5.49 -12.99 -20.02
N ILE A 75 5.47 -13.09 -21.35
CA ILE A 75 6.69 -13.24 -22.16
C ILE A 75 7.57 -11.99 -21.99
N ASP A 76 6.97 -10.81 -22.17
CA ASP A 76 7.68 -9.53 -22.05
C ASP A 76 8.24 -9.33 -20.63
N LEU A 77 7.49 -9.67 -19.58
CA LEU A 77 7.95 -9.60 -18.18
C LEU A 77 9.09 -10.59 -17.86
N ASN A 78 9.24 -11.65 -18.64
CA ASN A 78 10.30 -12.64 -18.48
C ASN A 78 11.54 -12.35 -19.33
N ASP A 79 11.43 -11.47 -20.32
CA ASP A 79 12.58 -10.99 -21.09
C ASP A 79 13.57 -10.26 -20.18
N GLU A 80 14.85 -10.59 -20.33
CA GLU A 80 15.96 -10.02 -19.55
C GLU A 80 16.04 -8.51 -19.71
N ARG A 81 15.80 -8.01 -20.94
CA ARG A 81 15.83 -6.57 -21.20
C ARG A 81 14.73 -5.86 -20.42
N THR A 82 13.50 -6.34 -20.52
CA THR A 82 12.35 -5.78 -19.81
C THR A 82 12.54 -5.86 -18.30
N ARG A 83 13.05 -6.99 -17.77
CA ARG A 83 13.38 -7.15 -16.35
C ARG A 83 14.42 -6.13 -15.89
N SER A 84 15.47 -5.89 -16.69
CA SER A 84 16.51 -4.90 -16.35
C SER A 84 15.93 -3.48 -16.27
N ILE A 85 15.06 -3.12 -17.21
CA ILE A 85 14.37 -1.82 -17.23
C ILE A 85 13.47 -1.67 -16.00
N HIS A 86 12.68 -2.70 -15.67
CA HIS A 86 11.83 -2.67 -14.48
C HIS A 86 12.63 -2.59 -13.18
N ASN A 87 13.75 -3.31 -13.08
CA ASN A 87 14.62 -3.26 -11.91
C ASN A 87 15.24 -1.87 -11.75
N LEU A 88 15.71 -1.26 -12.85
CA LEU A 88 16.22 0.11 -12.83
C LEU A 88 15.14 1.11 -12.41
N ALA A 89 13.93 0.99 -12.96
CA ALA A 89 12.80 1.83 -12.60
C ALA A 89 12.43 1.69 -11.13
N LYS A 90 12.38 0.46 -10.60
CA LYS A 90 12.13 0.19 -9.17
C LYS A 90 13.22 0.79 -8.28
N ALA A 91 14.50 0.66 -8.66
CA ALA A 91 15.61 1.25 -7.91
C ALA A 91 15.50 2.78 -7.86
N LYS A 92 15.20 3.43 -8.99
CA LYS A 92 15.00 4.88 -9.03
C LYS A 92 13.79 5.35 -8.23
N ALA A 93 12.69 4.60 -8.27
CA ALA A 93 11.54 4.88 -7.43
C ALA A 93 11.87 4.72 -5.93
N PHE A 94 12.71 3.74 -5.59
CA PHE A 94 13.18 3.52 -4.23
C PHE A 94 14.08 4.66 -3.73
N ASP A 95 14.98 5.18 -4.56
CA ASP A 95 15.79 6.36 -4.22
C ASP A 95 14.88 7.55 -3.85
N ILE A 96 13.82 7.78 -4.63
CA ILE A 96 12.85 8.86 -4.38
C ILE A 96 12.06 8.61 -3.09
N ILE A 97 11.58 7.38 -2.86
CA ILE A 97 10.73 7.10 -1.69
C ILE A 97 11.46 7.22 -0.37
N ILE A 98 12.79 6.98 -0.36
CA ILE A 98 13.62 7.22 0.82
C ILE A 98 13.56 8.70 1.23
N TYR A 99 13.73 9.63 0.27
CA TYR A 99 13.63 11.06 0.57
C TYR A 99 12.25 11.44 1.10
N VAL A 100 11.17 10.90 0.50
CA VAL A 100 9.81 11.12 0.97
C VAL A 100 9.63 10.63 2.41
N LEU A 101 10.08 9.41 2.72
CA LEU A 101 9.98 8.84 4.07
C LEU A 101 10.80 9.61 5.11
N ILE A 102 11.93 10.20 4.72
CA ILE A 102 12.74 11.06 5.61
C ILE A 102 12.05 12.41 5.85
N ILE A 103 11.44 13.02 4.83
CA ILE A 103 10.79 14.34 4.94
C ILE A 103 9.46 14.27 5.71
N LEU A 104 8.70 13.18 5.54
CA LEU A 104 7.38 13.01 6.12
C LEU A 104 7.28 13.25 7.65
N PRO A 105 8.19 12.74 8.51
CA PRO A 105 8.12 13.03 9.95
C PRO A 105 8.37 14.52 10.28
N PHE A 106 9.17 15.24 9.48
CA PHE A 106 9.38 16.68 9.66
C PHE A 106 8.14 17.49 9.29
N LEU A 107 7.44 17.10 8.21
CA LEU A 107 6.15 17.71 7.87
C LEU A 107 5.12 17.47 8.98
N LEU A 108 5.10 16.27 9.56
CA LEU A 108 4.22 15.95 10.69
C LEU A 108 4.57 16.77 11.96
N LEU A 109 5.85 17.05 12.20
CA LEU A 109 6.29 17.97 13.24
C LEU A 109 5.79 19.40 13.00
N GLU A 110 5.88 19.88 11.76
CA GLU A 110 5.47 21.24 11.39
C GLU A 110 3.97 21.48 11.60
N ILE A 111 3.13 20.50 11.23
CA ILE A 111 1.68 20.57 11.47
C ILE A 111 1.27 20.24 12.92
N LYS A 112 2.24 20.08 13.83
CA LYS A 112 2.03 19.71 15.24
C LYS A 112 1.19 18.45 15.40
N ALA A 113 1.44 17.45 14.54
CA ALA A 113 0.77 16.16 14.63
C ALA A 113 1.07 15.46 15.96
N GLY A 114 0.24 14.48 16.34
CA GLY A 114 0.46 13.71 17.56
C GLY A 114 1.82 13.01 17.56
N VAL A 115 2.48 12.98 18.73
CA VAL A 115 3.81 12.37 18.93
C VAL A 115 3.87 10.94 18.40
N SER A 116 2.80 10.17 18.59
CA SER A 116 2.71 8.79 18.08
C SER A 116 2.81 8.69 16.56
N ALA A 117 2.19 9.62 15.80
CA ALA A 117 2.26 9.64 14.35
C ALA A 117 3.69 9.94 13.88
N ILE A 118 4.34 10.92 14.51
CA ILE A 118 5.72 11.32 14.18
C ILE A 118 6.70 10.16 14.43
N VAL A 119 6.57 9.47 15.58
CA VAL A 119 7.42 8.31 15.92
C VAL A 119 7.22 7.16 14.94
N LEU A 120 5.97 6.82 14.62
CA LEU A 120 5.66 5.72 13.67
C LEU A 120 6.20 6.02 12.28
N THR A 121 6.05 7.25 11.79
CA THR A 121 6.58 7.66 10.50
C THR A 121 8.11 7.70 10.50
N GLY A 122 8.75 8.17 11.58
CA GLY A 122 10.20 8.17 11.73
C GLY A 122 10.81 6.76 11.83
N ALA A 123 10.07 5.79 12.35
CA ALA A 123 10.50 4.39 12.39
C ALA A 123 10.52 3.73 11.00
N ALA A 124 9.68 4.16 10.06
CA ALA A 124 9.59 3.58 8.71
C ALA A 124 10.92 3.62 7.92
N PRO A 125 11.62 4.77 7.77
CA PRO A 125 12.92 4.80 7.08
C PRO A 125 14.00 4.01 7.83
N VAL A 126 13.95 3.92 9.16
CA VAL A 126 14.88 3.12 9.95
C VAL A 126 14.70 1.62 9.66
N ILE A 127 13.46 1.13 9.69
CA ILE A 127 13.13 -0.27 9.38
C ILE A 127 13.54 -0.61 7.94
N LEU A 128 13.26 0.30 7.00
CA LEU A 128 13.64 0.14 5.60
C LEU A 128 15.16 0.09 5.43
N GLY A 129 15.91 0.98 6.09
CA GLY A 129 17.37 1.01 6.07
C GLY A 129 18.01 -0.25 6.67
N ILE A 130 17.51 -0.73 7.81
CA ILE A 130 17.97 -1.97 8.44
C ILE A 130 17.69 -3.17 7.52
N SER A 131 16.48 -3.22 6.94
CA SER A 131 16.11 -4.30 6.02
C SER A 131 17.02 -4.31 4.80
N TYR A 132 17.28 -3.14 4.21
CA TYR A 132 18.18 -3.01 3.07
C TYR A 132 19.61 -3.46 3.43
N ALA A 133 20.16 -3.00 4.56
CA ALA A 133 21.50 -3.39 5.00
C ALA A 133 21.61 -4.90 5.25
N TYR A 134 20.59 -5.51 5.83
CA TYR A 134 20.52 -6.96 6.03
C TYR A 134 20.51 -7.72 4.70
N PHE A 135 19.63 -7.34 3.76
CA PHE A 135 19.56 -8.01 2.46
C PHE A 135 20.81 -7.78 1.61
N LEU A 136 21.39 -6.58 1.64
CA LEU A 136 22.66 -6.30 0.98
C LEU A 136 23.78 -7.20 1.51
N SER A 137 23.89 -7.31 2.83
CA SER A 137 24.91 -8.17 3.49
C SER A 137 24.69 -9.64 3.19
N LYS A 138 23.43 -10.08 3.09
CA LYS A 138 23.07 -11.46 2.73
C LYS A 138 23.46 -11.77 1.29
N TYR A 139 22.99 -10.96 0.34
CA TYR A 139 23.20 -11.22 -1.09
C TYR A 139 24.66 -10.99 -1.52
N SER A 140 25.39 -10.08 -0.89
CA SER A 140 26.84 -9.90 -1.13
C SER A 140 27.68 -11.12 -0.71
N LYS A 141 27.15 -12.05 0.08
CA LYS A 141 27.83 -13.30 0.45
C LYS A 141 27.42 -14.48 -0.43
N GLU A 142 26.25 -14.40 -1.05
CA GLU A 142 25.67 -15.46 -1.89
C GLU A 142 26.08 -15.30 -3.38
N MET A 143 26.43 -14.08 -3.80
CA MET A 143 26.98 -13.75 -5.13
C MET A 143 28.49 -13.51 -5.05
#